data_AF-A0A2G9G6A0-F1
#
_entry.id   AF-A0A2G9G6A0-F1
#
_cell.length_a   1.000
_cell.length_b   1.000
_cell.length_c   1.000
_cell.angle_alpha   90.00
_cell.angle_beta   90.00
_cell.angle_gamma   90.00
#
_symmetry.space_group_name_H-M   'P 1'
#
loop_
_entity.id
_entity.type
_entity.pdbx_description
1 polymer ?
#
loop_
_entity_poly.entity_id
_entity_poly.type
_entity_poly.pdbx_seq_one_letter_code
_entity_poly.pdbx_strand_id
1 'polypeptide(L)'
;MKDLNDDYFSIFVDESCDVSCKEQMALVLCYIDRRGFVMERFIGILHIRDNSALSLKESIGSFLAQCSLSISCIRSPAHSVHCFSHQLQLTLVGICKKCDEVAKVVNLVLAVLNIVGVAFKRRDELRDAQFLKVQKALGVGEFQTGKGLNEELGLARLSDTRWGSHFKSFVNFILLFDSIID
;
A
#
# COMPACT_ATOMS: atom_id res chain seq x y z
N MET A 1 -9.83 12.05 24.97
CA MET A 1 -9.45 13.26 24.20
C MET A 1 -10.12 14.45 24.86
N LYS A 2 -9.38 15.40 25.44
CA LYS A 2 -9.99 16.48 26.25
C LYS A 2 -10.66 17.57 25.40
N ASP A 3 -10.26 17.67 24.15
CA ASP A 3 -10.72 18.73 23.23
C ASP A 3 -11.99 18.33 22.46
N LEU A 4 -12.31 17.03 22.45
CA LEU A 4 -13.54 16.46 21.88
C LEU A 4 -14.63 16.56 22.95
N ASN A 5 -15.60 17.45 22.76
CA ASN A 5 -16.62 17.80 23.76
C ASN A 5 -17.86 16.88 23.67
N ASP A 6 -17.66 15.56 23.63
CA ASP A 6 -18.71 14.58 23.28
C ASP A 6 -19.43 14.88 21.94
N ASP A 7 -18.83 15.75 21.13
CA ASP A 7 -19.31 16.16 19.83
C ASP A 7 -19.06 15.05 18.78
N TYR A 8 -19.79 15.15 17.68
CA TYR A 8 -19.69 14.20 16.59
C TYR A 8 -18.33 14.28 15.89
N PHE A 9 -17.87 13.14 15.39
CA PHE A 9 -16.62 13.01 14.66
C PHE A 9 -16.77 12.13 13.43
N SER A 10 -15.77 12.16 12.56
CA SER A 10 -15.59 11.23 11.45
C SER A 10 -14.33 10.39 11.67
N ILE A 11 -14.30 9.19 11.09
CA ILE A 11 -13.13 8.32 11.12
C ILE A 11 -12.62 8.11 9.70
N PHE A 12 -11.31 8.24 9.50
CA PHE A 12 -10.61 7.77 8.33
C PHE A 12 -9.97 6.43 8.67
N VAL A 13 -10.21 5.44 7.82
CA VAL A 13 -9.66 4.10 7.96
C VAL A 13 -8.89 3.82 6.67
N ASP A 14 -7.59 3.61 6.79
CA ASP A 14 -6.74 3.22 5.66
C ASP A 14 -6.19 1.83 5.88
N GLU A 15 -6.28 0.99 4.87
CA GLU A 15 -5.68 -0.34 4.91
C GLU A 15 -4.16 -0.19 4.82
N SER A 16 -3.40 -1.01 5.54
CA SER A 16 -1.94 -1.09 5.48
C SER A 16 -1.47 -2.52 5.70
N CYS A 17 -0.20 -2.81 5.39
CA CYS A 17 0.43 -4.09 5.71
C CYS A 17 1.75 -3.82 6.45
N ASP A 18 2.04 -4.62 7.48
CA ASP A 18 3.32 -4.54 8.17
C ASP A 18 4.46 -5.22 7.38
N VAL A 19 5.67 -5.17 7.93
CA VAL A 19 6.87 -5.80 7.34
C VAL A 19 6.76 -7.33 7.18
N SER A 20 5.78 -7.96 7.83
CA SER A 20 5.48 -9.39 7.71
C SER A 20 4.32 -9.68 6.74
N CYS A 21 3.88 -8.67 5.98
CA CYS A 21 2.74 -8.71 5.05
C CYS A 21 1.40 -9.05 5.71
N LYS A 22 1.24 -8.76 7.01
CA LYS A 22 -0.03 -8.93 7.70
C LYS A 22 -0.88 -7.67 7.55
N GLU A 23 -2.17 -7.87 7.24
CA GLU A 23 -3.13 -6.78 7.08
C GLU A 23 -3.36 -6.04 8.40
N GLN A 24 -3.36 -4.72 8.31
CA GLN A 24 -3.59 -3.78 9.40
C GLN A 24 -4.43 -2.61 8.87
N MET A 25 -5.04 -1.84 9.77
CA MET A 25 -5.73 -0.61 9.42
C MET A 25 -5.22 0.53 10.29
N ALA A 26 -4.83 1.63 9.66
CA ALA A 26 -4.56 2.89 10.35
C ALA A 26 -5.88 3.63 10.55
N LEU A 27 -6.13 4.07 11.78
CA LEU A 27 -7.31 4.85 12.12
C LEU A 27 -6.91 6.28 12.47
N VAL A 28 -7.55 7.25 11.82
CA VAL A 28 -7.41 8.68 12.08
C VAL A 28 -8.79 9.25 12.39
N LEU A 29 -8.89 10.00 13.48
CA LEU A 29 -10.08 10.72 13.90
C LEU A 29 -10.08 12.12 13.29
N CYS A 30 -11.21 12.57 12.74
CA CYS A 30 -11.43 13.94 12.29
C CYS A 30 -12.59 14.56 13.06
N TYR A 31 -12.38 15.71 13.68
CA TYR A 31 -13.40 16.39 14.49
C TYR A 31 -13.20 17.91 14.48
N ILE A 32 -14.19 18.65 14.93
CA ILE A 32 -14.08 20.10 15.11
C ILE A 32 -13.78 20.37 16.59
N ASP A 33 -12.72 21.11 16.89
CA ASP A 33 -12.40 21.49 18.27
C ASP A 33 -13.34 22.59 18.79
N ARG A 34 -13.21 22.92 20.08
CA ARG A 34 -14.00 23.97 20.73
C ARG A 34 -13.81 25.37 20.14
N ARG A 35 -12.75 25.56 19.35
CA ARG A 35 -12.44 26.83 18.67
C ARG A 35 -12.98 26.87 17.24
N GLY A 36 -13.61 25.79 16.77
CA GLY A 36 -14.15 25.67 15.43
C GLY A 36 -13.14 25.20 14.37
N PHE A 37 -11.95 24.73 14.77
CA PHE A 37 -10.95 24.23 13.82
C PHE A 37 -11.13 22.74 13.56
N VAL A 38 -10.93 22.34 12.30
CA VAL A 38 -10.85 20.92 11.92
C VAL A 38 -9.55 20.34 12.45
N MET A 39 -9.68 19.27 13.23
CA MET A 39 -8.59 18.54 13.85
C MET A 39 -8.56 17.12 13.32
N GLU A 40 -7.38 16.69 12.88
CA GLU A 40 -7.11 15.30 12.51
C GLU A 40 -6.13 14.69 13.51
N ARG A 41 -6.46 13.52 14.04
CA ARG A 41 -5.67 12.86 15.08
C ARG A 41 -5.54 11.38 14.78
N PHE A 42 -4.32 10.93 14.55
CA PHE A 42 -4.02 9.51 14.50
C PHE A 42 -4.33 8.86 15.85
N ILE A 43 -5.14 7.80 15.84
CA ILE A 43 -5.58 7.11 17.07
C ILE A 43 -4.96 5.71 17.20
N GLY A 44 -4.49 5.11 16.11
CA GLY A 44 -3.65 3.91 16.18
C GLY A 44 -3.73 3.01 14.95
N ILE A 45 -3.06 1.87 15.06
CA ILE A 45 -3.08 0.80 14.07
C ILE A 45 -3.82 -0.41 14.65
N LEU A 46 -4.78 -0.91 13.90
CA LEU A 46 -5.58 -2.08 14.25
C LEU A 46 -5.13 -3.26 13.39
N HIS A 47 -4.61 -4.31 14.01
CA HIS A 47 -4.33 -5.54 13.29
C HIS A 47 -5.63 -6.31 13.03
N ILE A 48 -5.85 -6.72 11.78
CA ILE A 48 -7.09 -7.37 11.36
C ILE A 48 -6.81 -8.81 10.96
N ARG A 49 -7.60 -9.71 11.53
CA ARG A 49 -7.52 -11.15 11.26
C ARG A 49 -8.51 -11.59 10.17
N ASP A 50 -9.60 -10.85 10.00
CA ASP A 50 -10.66 -11.10 9.02
C ASP A 50 -11.22 -9.74 8.54
N ASN A 51 -11.32 -9.57 7.23
CA ASN A 51 -11.79 -8.36 6.55
C ASN A 51 -13.32 -8.35 6.31
N SER A 52 -14.06 -9.32 6.86
CA SER A 52 -15.51 -9.30 6.83
C SER A 52 -16.08 -8.02 7.47
N ALA A 53 -17.18 -7.50 6.91
CA ALA A 53 -17.79 -6.27 7.40
C ALA A 53 -18.17 -6.33 8.89
N LEU A 54 -18.56 -7.52 9.38
CA LEU A 54 -18.88 -7.75 10.79
C LEU A 54 -17.63 -7.67 11.68
N SER A 55 -16.57 -8.38 11.31
CA SER A 55 -15.28 -8.38 12.02
C SER A 55 -14.68 -6.97 12.10
N LEU A 56 -14.75 -6.20 11.01
CA LEU A 56 -14.28 -4.82 10.96
C LEU A 56 -15.10 -3.92 11.89
N LYS A 57 -16.44 -4.02 11.86
CA LYS A 57 -17.30 -3.23 12.74
C LYS A 57 -17.01 -3.50 14.22
N GLU A 58 -16.89 -4.76 14.60
CA GLU A 58 -16.60 -5.16 15.99
C GLU A 58 -15.22 -4.70 16.43
N SER A 59 -14.20 -4.89 15.57
CA SER A 59 -12.82 -4.53 15.87
C SER A 59 -12.64 -3.01 15.99
N ILE A 60 -13.19 -2.23 15.06
CA ILE A 60 -13.18 -0.76 15.12
C ILE A 60 -13.97 -0.27 16.33
N GLY A 61 -15.14 -0.87 16.61
CA GLY A 61 -15.94 -0.51 17.77
C GLY A 61 -15.24 -0.74 19.11
N SER A 62 -14.61 -1.90 19.26
CA SER A 62 -13.79 -2.23 20.42
C SER A 62 -12.61 -1.27 20.58
N PHE A 63 -11.94 -0.94 19.48
CA PHE A 63 -10.81 0.01 19.47
C PHE A 63 -11.23 1.44 19.86
N LEU A 64 -12.36 1.91 19.35
CA LEU A 64 -12.91 3.22 19.72
C LEU A 64 -13.31 3.25 21.20
N ALA A 65 -13.93 2.18 21.72
CA ALA A 65 -14.29 2.07 23.13
C ALA A 65 -13.05 2.16 24.05
N GLN A 66 -11.92 1.56 23.67
CA GLN A 66 -10.65 1.70 24.37
C GLN A 66 -10.15 3.16 24.40
N CYS A 67 -10.47 3.94 23.38
CA CYS A 67 -10.18 5.37 23.31
C CYS A 67 -11.23 6.24 24.05
N SER A 68 -12.20 5.64 24.75
CA SER A 68 -13.38 6.31 25.31
C SER A 68 -14.21 7.05 24.27
N LEU A 69 -14.28 6.52 23.04
CA LEU A 69 -15.09 7.03 21.94
C LEU A 69 -16.26 6.08 21.67
N SER A 70 -17.43 6.65 21.40
CA SER A 70 -18.61 5.87 21.03
C SER A 70 -18.83 5.86 19.53
N ILE A 71 -19.17 4.69 18.96
CA ILE A 71 -19.63 4.57 17.57
C ILE A 71 -20.86 5.47 17.31
N SER A 72 -21.71 5.69 18.32
CA SER A 72 -22.91 6.53 18.17
C SER A 72 -22.60 7.99 17.83
N CYS A 73 -21.38 8.45 18.12
CA CYS A 73 -20.92 9.82 17.83
C CYS A 73 -20.27 9.93 16.45
N ILE A 74 -20.19 8.85 15.67
CA ILE A 74 -19.72 8.90 14.29
C ILE A 74 -20.81 9.56 13.44
N ARG A 75 -20.53 10.76 12.92
CA ARG A 75 -21.38 11.38 11.90
C ARG A 75 -21.05 10.78 10.54
N SER A 76 -22.00 10.00 10.03
CA SER A 76 -22.03 9.59 8.63
C SER A 76 -22.21 10.84 7.76
N PRO A 77 -21.29 11.05 6.82
CA PRO A 77 -21.63 10.74 5.45
C PRO A 77 -20.80 9.53 5.07
N ALA A 78 -21.42 8.35 5.13
CA ALA A 78 -20.93 7.14 4.50
C ALA A 78 -20.99 7.31 2.97
N HIS A 79 -20.21 8.26 2.45
CA HIS A 79 -19.45 7.94 1.27
C HIS A 79 -18.24 7.25 1.85
N SER A 80 -18.15 5.94 1.66
CA SER A 80 -16.84 5.34 1.50
C SER A 80 -16.13 6.25 0.49
N VAL A 81 -15.34 7.20 0.97
CA VAL A 81 -14.41 7.94 0.13
C VAL A 81 -13.42 6.85 -0.22
N HIS A 82 -13.80 6.00 -1.18
CA HIS A 82 -12.83 5.30 -1.97
C HIS A 82 -11.89 6.42 -2.37
N CYS A 83 -10.67 6.33 -1.84
CA CYS A 83 -9.62 7.26 -2.16
C CYS A 83 -9.71 7.49 -3.68
N PHE A 84 -9.63 8.74 -4.14
CA PHE A 84 -9.68 9.03 -5.57
C PHE A 84 -8.71 8.13 -6.36
N SER A 85 -7.58 7.77 -5.73
CA SER A 85 -6.63 6.75 -6.18
C SER A 85 -7.23 5.34 -6.34
N HIS A 86 -8.09 4.90 -5.41
CA HIS A 86 -8.82 3.63 -5.48
C HIS A 86 -9.93 3.67 -6.55
N GLN A 87 -10.70 4.76 -6.68
CA GLN A 87 -11.68 4.90 -7.78
C GLN A 87 -11.01 4.90 -9.15
N LEU A 88 -9.91 5.66 -9.29
CA LEU A 88 -9.10 5.68 -10.49
C LEU A 88 -8.49 4.30 -10.77
N GLN A 89 -8.04 3.58 -9.73
CA GLN A 89 -7.53 2.22 -9.83
C GLN A 89 -8.59 1.23 -10.31
N LEU A 90 -9.80 1.24 -9.73
CA LEU A 90 -10.89 0.35 -10.16
C LEU A 90 -11.31 0.64 -11.60
N THR A 91 -11.32 1.92 -11.98
CA THR A 91 -11.60 2.35 -13.35
C THR A 91 -10.52 1.86 -14.30
N LEU A 92 -9.25 2.03 -13.95
CA LEU A 92 -8.12 1.61 -14.77
C LEU A 92 -8.04 0.09 -14.91
N VAL A 93 -8.24 -0.67 -13.83
CA VAL A 93 -8.37 -2.13 -13.88
C VAL A 93 -9.58 -2.54 -14.74
N GLY A 94 -10.72 -1.86 -14.61
CA GLY A 94 -11.90 -2.10 -15.42
C GLY A 94 -11.68 -1.84 -16.91
N ILE A 95 -10.90 -0.80 -17.27
CA ILE A 95 -10.50 -0.50 -18.65
C ILE A 95 -9.50 -1.53 -19.16
N CYS A 96 -8.46 -1.87 -18.38
CA CYS A 96 -7.46 -2.86 -18.75
C CYS A 96 -8.07 -4.25 -18.98
N LYS A 97 -9.08 -4.64 -18.20
CA LYS A 97 -9.82 -5.90 -18.39
C LYS A 97 -10.64 -5.95 -19.68
N LYS A 98 -10.97 -4.79 -20.29
CA LYS A 98 -11.68 -4.70 -21.56
C LYS A 98 -10.75 -4.67 -22.77
N CYS A 99 -9.43 -4.61 -22.56
CA CYS A 99 -8.43 -4.68 -23.61
C CYS A 99 -7.65 -5.99 -23.46
N ASP A 100 -7.94 -6.95 -24.33
CA ASP A 100 -7.37 -8.30 -24.26
C ASP A 100 -5.83 -8.29 -24.33
N GLU A 101 -5.27 -7.35 -25.10
CA GLU A 101 -3.84 -7.15 -25.27
C GLU A 101 -3.18 -6.72 -23.96
N VAL A 102 -3.78 -5.74 -23.26
CA VAL A 102 -3.27 -5.26 -21.97
C VAL A 102 -3.42 -6.35 -20.91
N ALA A 103 -4.54 -7.06 -20.89
CA ALA A 103 -4.74 -8.19 -19.97
C ALA A 103 -3.69 -9.29 -20.19
N LYS A 104 -3.36 -9.64 -21.44
CA LYS A 104 -2.31 -10.61 -21.78
C LYS A 104 -0.94 -10.17 -21.25
N VAL A 105 -0.56 -8.91 -21.48
CA VAL A 105 0.73 -8.37 -21.00
C VAL A 105 0.79 -8.38 -19.48
N VAL A 106 -0.26 -7.91 -18.80
CA VAL A 106 -0.32 -7.89 -17.34
C VAL A 106 -0.21 -9.32 -16.75
N ASN A 107 -0.91 -10.29 -17.34
CA ASN A 107 -0.83 -11.69 -16.91
C ASN A 107 0.54 -12.31 -17.14
N LEU A 108 1.19 -11.99 -18.26
CA LEU A 108 2.55 -12.45 -18.55
C LEU A 108 3.54 -11.90 -17.51
N VAL A 109 3.49 -10.59 -17.24
CA VAL A 109 4.35 -9.96 -16.23
C VAL A 109 4.09 -10.56 -14.84
N LEU A 110 2.82 -10.75 -14.46
CA LEU A 110 2.45 -11.44 -13.21
C LEU A 110 3.04 -12.85 -13.10
N ALA A 111 2.99 -13.64 -14.19
CA ALA A 111 3.55 -14.98 -14.21
C ALA A 111 5.07 -14.96 -13.98
N VAL A 112 5.79 -14.07 -14.66
CA VAL A 112 7.24 -13.91 -14.50
C VAL A 112 7.58 -13.46 -13.08
N LEU A 113 6.86 -12.46 -12.55
CA LEU A 113 7.04 -11.98 -11.17
C LEU A 113 6.77 -13.09 -10.14
N ASN A 114 5.82 -13.98 -10.38
CA ASN A 114 5.59 -15.14 -9.52
C ASN A 114 6.72 -16.17 -9.61
N ILE A 115 7.25 -16.44 -10.81
CA ILE A 115 8.36 -17.38 -10.99
C ILE A 115 9.63 -16.86 -10.29
N VAL A 116 10.03 -15.63 -10.57
CA VAL A 116 11.20 -14.98 -9.97
C VAL A 116 10.98 -14.75 -8.48
N GLY A 117 9.79 -14.26 -8.12
CA GLY A 117 9.40 -13.95 -6.76
C GLY A 117 9.23 -15.18 -5.87
N VAL A 118 8.83 -16.35 -6.34
CA VAL A 118 8.64 -17.51 -5.42
C VAL A 118 9.95 -18.25 -5.13
N ALA A 119 10.95 -18.18 -6.02
CA ALA A 119 12.22 -18.89 -5.83
C ALA A 119 13.26 -18.00 -5.14
N PHE A 120 13.60 -18.33 -3.89
CA PHE A 120 14.64 -17.62 -3.11
C PHE A 120 15.96 -17.48 -3.88
N LYS A 121 16.43 -18.57 -4.51
CA LYS A 121 17.67 -18.58 -5.31
C LYS A 121 17.65 -17.56 -6.46
N ARG A 122 16.54 -17.46 -7.19
CA ARG A 122 16.40 -16.49 -8.31
C ARG A 122 16.34 -15.04 -7.83
N ARG A 123 15.78 -14.80 -6.63
CA ARG A 123 15.83 -13.47 -6.02
C ARG A 123 17.25 -13.08 -5.65
N ASP A 124 18.02 -14.01 -5.09
CA ASP A 124 19.42 -13.75 -4.72
C ASP A 124 20.28 -13.50 -5.97
N GLU A 125 20.11 -14.31 -7.01
CA GLU A 125 20.76 -14.10 -8.32
C GLU A 125 20.42 -12.72 -8.92
N LEU A 126 19.16 -12.29 -8.81
CA LEU A 126 18.72 -10.97 -9.26
C LEU A 126 19.35 -9.83 -8.43
N ARG A 127 19.52 -10.02 -7.11
CA ARG A 127 20.21 -9.06 -6.23
C ARG A 127 21.68 -8.95 -6.59
N ASP A 128 22.34 -10.09 -6.81
CA ASP A 128 23.76 -10.15 -7.19
C ASP A 128 24.00 -9.47 -8.54
N ALA A 129 23.12 -9.70 -9.52
CA ALA A 129 23.18 -9.04 -10.82
C ALA A 129 23.03 -7.51 -10.71
N GLN A 130 22.11 -7.03 -9.87
CA GLN A 130 21.96 -5.60 -9.57
C GLN A 130 23.22 -5.03 -8.91
N PHE A 131 23.75 -5.73 -7.91
CA PHE A 131 24.97 -5.32 -7.20
C PHE A 131 26.16 -5.21 -8.16
N LEU A 132 26.35 -6.20 -9.04
CA LEU A 132 27.40 -6.20 -10.06
C LEU A 132 27.26 -5.05 -11.05
N LYS A 133 26.03 -4.72 -11.50
CA LYS A 133 25.78 -3.58 -12.39
C LYS A 133 26.16 -2.26 -11.72
N VAL A 134 25.75 -2.05 -10.46
CA VAL A 134 26.09 -0.85 -9.69
C VAL A 134 27.60 -0.76 -9.45
N GLN A 135 28.25 -1.87 -9.09
CA GLN A 135 29.69 -1.90 -8.84
C GLN A 135 30.50 -1.56 -10.10
N LYS A 136 30.10 -2.08 -11.26
CA LYS A 136 30.73 -1.75 -12.55
C LYS A 136 30.57 -0.27 -12.89
N ALA A 137 29.36 0.27 -12.79
CA ALA A 137 29.06 1.68 -13.08
C ALA A 137 29.79 2.66 -12.14
N LEU A 138 29.96 2.28 -10.86
CA LEU A 138 30.81 3.02 -9.92
C LEU A 138 32.30 2.98 -10.34
N GLY A 139 32.78 1.83 -10.79
CA GLY A 139 34.17 1.64 -11.23
C GLY A 139 34.56 2.47 -12.46
N VAL A 140 33.61 2.76 -13.35
CA VAL A 140 33.81 3.65 -14.51
C VAL A 140 33.42 5.12 -14.25
N GLY A 141 33.00 5.44 -13.02
CA GLY A 141 32.64 6.80 -12.62
C GLY A 141 31.29 7.30 -13.17
N GLU A 142 30.46 6.40 -13.71
CA GLU A 142 29.11 6.75 -14.20
C GLU A 142 28.15 7.06 -13.03
N PHE A 143 28.35 6.41 -11.88
CA PHE A 143 27.55 6.64 -10.68
C PHE A 143 28.32 7.36 -9.57
N GLN A 144 27.60 8.16 -8.80
CA GLN A 144 28.09 8.78 -7.57
C GLN A 144 27.64 7.98 -6.36
N THR A 145 28.43 8.01 -5.29
CA THR A 145 28.07 7.43 -4.00
C THR A 145 27.31 8.46 -3.15
N GLY A 146 26.22 8.05 -2.52
CA GLY A 146 25.40 8.94 -1.71
C GLY A 146 24.25 8.20 -1.03
N LYS A 147 23.72 8.78 0.05
CA LYS A 147 22.61 8.18 0.80
C LYS A 147 21.33 8.24 -0.04
N GLY A 148 20.76 7.07 -0.35
CA GLY A 148 19.57 6.93 -1.21
C GLY A 148 19.86 6.83 -2.70
N LEU A 149 21.14 6.76 -3.12
CA LEU A 149 21.53 6.49 -4.50
C LEU A 149 21.78 5.00 -4.71
N ASN A 150 21.47 4.49 -5.90
CA ASN A 150 21.72 3.10 -6.31
C ASN A 150 21.05 2.06 -5.40
N GLU A 151 19.87 2.39 -4.87
CA GLU A 151 19.10 1.48 -4.03
C GLU A 151 18.66 0.22 -4.79
N GLU A 152 18.60 -0.90 -4.08
CA GLU A 152 18.12 -2.17 -4.62
C GLU A 152 16.65 -2.05 -5.07
N LEU A 153 16.37 -2.42 -6.31
CA LEU A 153 15.02 -2.48 -6.84
C LEU A 153 14.39 -3.82 -6.48
N GLY A 154 13.36 -3.78 -5.63
CA GLY A 154 12.55 -4.95 -5.30
C GLY A 154 11.46 -5.21 -6.32
N LEU A 155 11.26 -6.47 -6.68
CA LEU A 155 10.04 -6.93 -7.35
C LEU A 155 8.99 -7.22 -6.25
N ALA A 156 8.08 -6.27 -6.02
CA ALA A 156 7.03 -6.46 -5.02
C ALA A 156 5.99 -7.48 -5.52
N ARG A 157 5.51 -8.36 -4.63
CA ARG A 157 4.34 -9.18 -4.91
C ARG A 157 3.16 -8.26 -5.25
N LEU A 158 2.53 -8.54 -6.38
CA LEU A 158 1.34 -7.83 -6.81
C LEU A 158 0.16 -8.33 -5.97
N SER A 159 -0.22 -7.53 -4.98
CA SER A 159 -1.49 -7.71 -4.25
C SER A 159 -2.52 -6.75 -4.84
N ASP A 160 -3.68 -7.27 -5.17
CA ASP A 160 -4.74 -6.60 -5.97
C ASP A 160 -5.24 -5.25 -5.40
N THR A 161 -4.91 -4.91 -4.15
CA THR A 161 -5.51 -3.77 -3.46
C THR A 161 -4.84 -2.42 -3.73
N ARG A 162 -3.64 -2.32 -4.35
CA ARG A 162 -2.94 -1.01 -4.50
C ARG A 162 -2.18 -0.84 -5.82
N TRP A 163 -2.73 -0.11 -6.78
CA TRP A 163 -2.10 0.10 -8.10
C TRP A 163 -0.77 0.86 -8.03
N GLY A 164 -0.52 1.63 -6.98
CA GLY A 164 0.80 2.24 -6.75
C GLY A 164 1.92 1.20 -6.62
N SER A 165 1.64 0.04 -6.02
CA SER A 165 2.58 -1.08 -5.99
C SER A 165 2.64 -1.78 -7.35
N HIS A 166 1.53 -1.90 -8.08
CA HIS A 166 1.53 -2.42 -9.45
C HIS A 166 2.41 -1.56 -10.36
N PHE A 167 2.21 -0.25 -10.41
CA PHE A 167 3.00 0.67 -11.21
C PHE A 167 4.48 0.61 -10.81
N LYS A 168 4.79 0.65 -9.51
CA LYS A 168 6.18 0.53 -9.04
C LYS A 168 6.80 -0.82 -9.43
N SER A 169 6.06 -1.91 -9.33
CA SER A 169 6.51 -3.24 -9.77
C SER A 169 6.67 -3.33 -11.29
N PHE A 170 5.81 -2.70 -12.09
CA PHE A 170 5.97 -2.64 -13.55
C PHE A 170 7.19 -1.82 -13.95
N VAL A 171 7.40 -0.66 -13.31
CA VAL A 171 8.60 0.16 -13.52
C VAL A 171 9.85 -0.62 -13.15
N ASN A 172 9.86 -1.27 -11.98
CA ASN A 172 10.98 -2.09 -11.55
C ASN A 172 11.19 -3.30 -12.48
N PHE A 173 10.12 -3.92 -12.97
CA PHE A 173 10.20 -5.01 -13.95
C PHE A 173 10.86 -4.57 -15.26
N ILE A 174 10.50 -3.38 -15.77
CA ILE A 174 11.11 -2.81 -16.98
C ILE A 174 12.59 -2.51 -16.74
N LEU A 175 12.91 -1.88 -15.61
CA LEU A 175 14.30 -1.54 -15.26
C LEU A 175 15.19 -2.76 -15.02
N LEU A 176 14.60 -3.87 -14.56
CA LEU A 176 15.30 -5.11 -14.29
C LEU A 176 15.17 -6.15 -15.41
N PHE A 177 14.51 -5.81 -16.53
CA PHE A 177 14.13 -6.78 -17.54
C PHE A 177 15.33 -7.59 -18.05
N ASP A 178 16.44 -6.92 -18.35
CA ASP A 178 17.68 -7.57 -18.79
C ASP A 178 18.21 -8.57 -17.75
N SER A 179 18.13 -8.24 -16.46
CA SER A 179 18.58 -9.12 -15.37
C SER A 179 17.59 -10.24 -15.04
N ILE A 180 16.35 -10.15 -15.54
CA ILE A 180 15.31 -11.18 -15.36
C ILE A 180 15.40 -12.24 -16.47
N ILE A 181 15.85 -11.85 -17.66
CA ILE A 181 15.97 -12.73 -18.83
C ILE A 181 17.34 -13.40 -18.97
N ASP A 182 18.38 -12.84 -18.33
CA ASP A 182 19.72 -13.45 -18.19
C ASP A 182 19.67 -14.74 -17.35
#